data_AF-Q67TI6-F1
#
_entry.id   AF-Q67TI6-F1
#
_cell.length_a   1.000
_cell.length_b   1.000
_cell.length_c   1.000
_cell.angle_alpha   90.00
_cell.angle_beta   90.00
_cell.angle_gamma   90.00
#
_symmetry.space_group_name_H-M   'P 1'
#
loop_
_entity.id
_entity.type
_entity.pdbx_description
1 polymer ?
#
loop_
_entity_poly.entity_id
_entity_poly.type
_entity_poly.pdbx_seq_one_letter_code
_entity_poly.pdbx_strand_id
1 'polypeptide(L)' 'MQPWPPTDPFVYRFYEVILLYGPVLKDVCHEIFGDGIMSAIDFSIDVKKVKGDEGEDRAQIILNGKWLRYKKF' A
#
# COMPACT_ATOMS: atom_id res chain seq x y z
N MET A 1 0.97 -19.70 -12.06
CA MET A 1 1.38 -18.90 -10.88
C MET A 1 2.57 -18.07 -11.32
N GLN A 2 2.55 -16.76 -11.06
CA GLN A 2 3.71 -15.90 -11.35
C GLN A 2 4.88 -16.31 -10.44
N PRO A 3 6.13 -16.34 -10.92
CA PRO A 3 7.29 -16.57 -10.07
C PRO A 3 7.45 -15.44 -9.03
N TRP A 4 8.05 -15.75 -7.88
CA TRP A 4 8.42 -14.78 -6.85
C TRP A 4 9.95 -14.61 -6.84
N PRO A 5 10.48 -13.38 -6.93
CA PRO A 5 9.76 -12.10 -7.00
C PRO A 5 9.02 -11.89 -8.35
N PRO A 6 8.08 -10.93 -8.43
CA PRO A 6 7.36 -10.62 -9.66
C PRO A 6 8.27 -10.35 -10.86
N THR A 7 7.95 -10.91 -12.02
CA THR A 7 8.69 -10.64 -13.27
C THR A 7 8.02 -9.58 -14.14
N ASP A 8 6.72 -9.32 -13.95
CA ASP A 8 6.04 -8.22 -14.63
C ASP A 8 6.57 -6.88 -14.12
N PRO A 9 7.03 -5.96 -14.99
CA PRO A 9 7.65 -4.70 -14.56
C PRO A 9 6.72 -3.80 -13.74
N PHE A 10 5.42 -3.77 -14.05
CA PHE A 10 4.47 -2.92 -13.34
C PHE A 10 4.21 -3.47 -11.93
N VAL A 11 3.95 -4.76 -11.81
CA VAL A 11 3.76 -5.44 -10.52
C VAL A 11 5.02 -5.37 -9.66
N TYR A 12 6.21 -5.48 -10.27
CA TYR A 12 7.49 -5.37 -9.57
C TYR A 12 7.67 -4.01 -8.89
N ARG A 13 7.17 -2.91 -9.47
CA ARG A 13 7.25 -1.58 -8.82
C ARG A 13 6.43 -1.51 -7.54
N PHE A 14 5.27 -2.16 -7.46
CA PHE A 14 4.53 -2.24 -6.18
C PHE A 14 5.30 -3.04 -5.14
N TYR A 15 5.92 -4.15 -5.56
CA TYR A 15 6.76 -4.95 -4.68
C TYR A 15 7.93 -4.13 -4.12
N GLU A 16 8.63 -3.35 -4.94
CA GLU A 16 9.69 -2.44 -4.49
C GLU A 16 9.18 -1.34 -3.54
N VAL A 17 8.02 -0.74 -3.82
CA VAL A 17 7.41 0.27 -2.93
C VAL A 17 7.15 -0.33 -1.55
N ILE A 18 6.59 -1.55 -1.47
CA ILE A 18 6.35 -2.22 -0.19
C ILE A 18 7.68 -2.57 0.51
N LEU A 19 8.70 -3.02 -0.22
CA LEU A 19 10.01 -3.29 0.37
C LEU A 19 10.68 -2.04 0.96
N LEU A 20 10.61 -0.90 0.25
CA LEU A 20 11.26 0.34 0.65
C LEU A 20 10.49 1.08 1.74
N TYR A 21 9.17 1.21 1.58
CA TYR A 21 8.33 2.04 2.44
C TYR A 21 7.55 1.25 3.49
N GLY A 22 7.45 -0.08 3.37
CA GLY A 22 6.69 -0.93 4.28
C GLY A 22 7.04 -0.74 5.77
N PRO A 23 8.33 -0.71 6.17
CA PRO A 23 8.72 -0.46 7.56
C PRO A 23 8.25 0.91 8.06
N VAL A 24 8.48 1.97 7.28
CA VAL A 24 8.09 3.33 7.66
C VAL A 24 6.56 3.49 7.72
N LEU A 25 5.84 2.93 6.75
CA LEU A 25 4.37 2.93 6.75
C LEU A 25 3.80 2.17 7.95
N LYS A 26 4.43 1.05 8.34
CA LYS A 26 4.03 0.31 9.55
C LYS A 26 4.18 1.18 10.78
N ASP A 27 5.34 1.82 10.96
CA ASP A 27 5.62 2.64 12.14
C ASP A 27 4.64 3.83 12.23
N VAL A 28 4.44 4.55 11.13
CA VAL A 28 3.47 5.67 11.07
C VAL A 28 2.05 5.20 11.34
N CYS A 29 1.62 4.08 10.77
CA CYS A 29 0.29 3.54 11.05
C CYS A 29 0.14 3.10 12.51
N HIS A 30 1.17 2.52 13.11
CA HIS A 30 1.17 2.12 14.53
C HIS A 30 1.15 3.34 15.46
N GLU A 31 1.78 4.46 15.07
CA GLU A 31 1.67 5.74 15.80
C GLU A 31 0.24 6.32 15.73
N ILE A 32 -0.38 6.32 14.55
CA ILE A 32 -1.71 6.93 14.34
C ILE A 32 -2.85 6.04 14.87
N PHE A 33 -2.80 4.74 14.57
CA PHE A 33 -3.91 3.83 14.83
C PHE A 33 -3.66 2.89 16.01
N GLY A 34 -2.43 2.80 16.54
CA GLY A 34 -2.03 1.81 17.54
C GLY A 34 -1.81 0.42 16.94
N ASP A 35 -1.53 -0.55 17.82
CA ASP A 35 -1.17 -1.91 17.39
C ASP A 35 -2.31 -2.62 16.63
N GLY A 36 -2.00 -3.12 15.44
CA GLY A 36 -2.96 -3.68 14.51
C GLY A 36 -2.43 -3.77 13.07
N ILE A 37 -3.35 -4.06 12.14
CA ILE A 37 -3.09 -4.17 10.70
C ILE A 37 -4.20 -3.52 9.87
N MET A 38 -3.84 -3.08 8.66
CA MET A 38 -4.80 -2.75 7.61
C MET A 38 -5.30 -4.06 6.98
N SER A 39 -6.63 -4.25 6.96
CA SER A 39 -7.24 -5.41 6.31
C SER A 39 -7.02 -5.37 4.80
N ALA A 40 -6.75 -6.53 4.20
CA ALA A 40 -6.78 -6.75 2.75
C ALA A 40 -8.08 -7.45 2.29
N ILE A 41 -9.04 -7.67 3.19
CA ILE A 41 -10.35 -8.29 2.90
C ILE A 41 -11.44 -7.23 2.91
N ASP A 42 -11.55 -6.49 4.02
CA ASP A 42 -12.40 -5.30 4.12
C ASP A 42 -11.58 -4.11 3.60
N PHE A 43 -11.45 -4.07 2.27
CA PHE A 43 -10.46 -3.30 1.55
C PHE A 43 -10.99 -2.83 0.19
N SER A 44 -10.55 -1.66 -0.26
CA SER A 44 -10.82 -1.12 -1.58
C SER A 44 -9.59 -0.44 -2.19
N ILE A 45 -9.51 -0.46 -3.52
CA ILE A 45 -8.50 0.24 -4.31
C ILE A 45 -9.22 1.18 -5.28
N ASP A 46 -8.79 2.43 -5.30
CA ASP A 46 -9.20 3.42 -6.31
C ASP A 46 -7.96 3.86 -7.11
N VAL A 47 -8.10 3.93 -8.43
CA VAL A 47 -7.02 4.32 -9.35
C VAL A 47 -7.48 5.49 -10.19
N LYS A 48 -6.72 6.58 -10.13
CA LYS A 48 -7.00 7.81 -10.86
C LYS A 48 -5.77 8.26 -11.62
N LYS A 49 -6.00 8.76 -12.82
CA LYS A 49 -5.00 9.52 -13.58
C LYS A 49 -5.05 10.96 -13.12
N VAL A 50 -3.91 11.47 -12.64
CA VAL A 50 -3.74 12.87 -12.23
C VAL A 50 -2.61 13.52 -13.00
N LYS A 51 -2.54 14.85 -13.00
CA LYS A 51 -1.43 15.60 -13.59
C LYS A 51 -0.41 15.96 -12.50
N GLY A 52 0.87 15.72 -12.78
CA GLY A 52 1.97 16.20 -11.96
C GLY A 52 2.28 17.67 -12.22
N ASP A 53 3.27 18.20 -11.48
CA ASP A 53 3.64 19.62 -11.54
C ASP A 53 4.19 20.03 -12.92
N GLU A 54 4.77 19.08 -13.67
CA GLU A 54 5.28 19.30 -15.02
C GLU A 54 4.24 18.94 -16.11
N GLY A 55 3.01 18.63 -15.71
CA GLY A 55 1.92 18.24 -16.61
C GLY A 55 1.98 16.77 -17.07
N GLU A 56 2.91 15.98 -16.51
CA GLU A 56 3.03 14.55 -16.78
C GLU A 56 1.86 13.76 -16.17
N ASP A 57 1.53 12.64 -16.80
CA ASP A 57 0.48 11.76 -16.30
C ASP A 57 1.01 10.93 -15.12
N ARG A 58 0.31 10.98 -13.98
CA ARG A 58 0.63 10.19 -12.79
C ARG A 58 -0.53 9.26 -12.44
N ALA A 59 -0.20 8.04 -12.02
CA ALA A 59 -1.16 7.11 -11.44
C ALA A 59 -1.26 7.37 -9.93
N GLN A 60 -2.39 7.90 -9.48
CA GLN A 60 -2.73 7.99 -8.07
C GLN A 60 -3.48 6.72 -7.67
N ILE A 61 -2.97 6.03 -6.66
CA ILE A 61 -3.54 4.79 -6.15
C ILE A 61 -3.84 4.98 -4.68
N ILE A 62 -5.10 4.79 -4.32
CA ILE A 62 -5.58 4.94 -2.95
C ILE A 62 -5.91 3.54 -2.43
N LEU A 63 -5.18 3.12 -1.40
CA LEU A 63 -5.38 1.87 -0.68
C LEU A 63 -6.18 2.18 0.58
N ASN A 64 -7.39 1.65 0.70
CA ASN A 64 -8.26 1.90 1.84
C ASN A 64 -8.70 0.58 2.47
N GLY A 65 -8.11 0.26 3.62
CA GLY A 65 -8.44 -0.92 4.40
C GLY A 65 -8.87 -0.59 5.82
N LYS A 66 -9.84 -1.36 6.31
CA LYS A 66 -10.25 -1.29 7.70
C LYS A 66 -9.10 -1.63 8.65
N TRP A 67 -8.88 -0.80 9.67
CA TRP A 67 -7.88 -1.09 10.71
C TRP A 67 -8.41 -2.13 11.70
N LEU A 68 -7.66 -3.22 11.87
CA LEU A 68 -7.96 -4.32 12.78
C LEU A 68 -6.97 -4.30 13.95
N ARG A 69 -7.45 -3.91 15.13
CA ARG A 69 -6.64 -3.89 16.37
C ARG A 69 -6.38 -5.32 16.84
N TYR A 70 -5.16 -5.60 17.28
CA TYR A 70 -4.87 -6.87 17.94
C TYR A 70 -5.53 -6.92 19.33
N LYS A 71 -6.07 -8.08 19.69
CA LYS A 71 -6.58 -8.32 21.04
C LYS A 71 -5.40 -8.63 21.95
N LYS A 72 -5.32 -7.92 23.08
CA LYS A 72 -4.48 -8.34 24.21
C LYS A 72 -5.27 -9.41 24.97
N PHE A 73 -4.79 -10.64 24.95
CA PHE A 73 -5.33 -11.75 25.74
C PHE A 73 -4.57 -11.86 27.06
#